data_AF-A0A4Q3DCV3-F1
#
_entry.id   AF-A0A4Q3DCV3-F1
#
_cell.length_a   1.000
_cell.length_b   1.000
_cell.length_c   1.000
_cell.angle_alpha   90.00
_cell.angle_beta   90.00
_cell.angle_gamma   90.00
#
_symmetry.space_group_name_H-M   'P 1'
#
loop_
_entity.id
_entity.type
_entity.pdbx_description
1 polymer ?
#
loop_
_entity_poly.entity_id
_entity_poly.type
_entity_poly.pdbx_seq_one_letter_code
_entity_poly.pdbx_strand_id
1 'polypeptide(L)'
;MICRFPTTGEGGHGHHTSSAILAQEAFAAAADPNRFPEQLKFVQPWQAKRLLWNTFNFGGNDTTSPDQFKLDVGVYNNLLGKGYGEIAADSRSNHKSQGFGTAKQRGSSYEYFKTILGDAPRTDLMDGINTTWKRVAGGDEINIRINDLEKSFNAENPAKSLPLLMDIFASTQKLTDVYWKTQKLKELSLLIPACAGLWFESYAASPTYALGDSISIRNQIIDRSGSPVKLVATEVTDQSKTFNTLLPANQLLNLEGKTLAKKITQPYWIDGPQTREMYPVANQELVGYPENPDAVTVDWKFVIYGRLITLRRQLMYKYVSAVRGEVYQPLIITPPVTANLDQQDYIFNSNQPKQIIVKLRSFTNSSGSISLKAPAGWKITPANASFTGKKSGDEWTATFAVTSALTKTQTDTIQAITQVNGKTYTQGIQQ
;
A
#
# COMPACT_ATOMS: atom_id res chain seq x y z
N MET A 1 17.06 14.69 10.30
CA MET A 1 16.70 14.95 8.88
C MET A 1 17.98 15.15 8.10
N ILE A 2 18.09 14.57 6.89
CA ILE A 2 19.30 14.69 6.05
C ILE A 2 18.86 15.16 4.67
N CYS A 3 19.43 16.28 4.22
CA CYS A 3 19.26 16.82 2.87
C CYS A 3 20.45 16.42 2.00
N ARG A 4 20.24 16.18 0.71
CA ARG A 4 21.34 15.92 -0.23
C ARG A 4 21.93 17.20 -0.84
N PHE A 5 21.14 18.27 -0.94
CA PHE A 5 21.52 19.49 -1.64
C PHE A 5 21.53 20.71 -0.71
N PRO A 6 22.34 21.73 -1.02
CA PRO A 6 22.41 22.97 -0.24
C PRO A 6 21.39 24.01 -0.70
N THR A 7 21.17 25.02 0.14
CA THR A 7 20.29 26.17 -0.14
C THR A 7 20.94 27.23 -1.02
N THR A 8 22.22 27.09 -1.37
CA THR A 8 23.05 28.11 -2.00
C THR A 8 23.30 27.88 -3.50
N GLY A 9 22.75 26.80 -4.07
CA GLY A 9 22.72 26.59 -5.54
C GLY A 9 23.78 25.62 -6.07
N GLU A 10 24.73 25.18 -5.26
CA GLU A 10 25.78 24.23 -5.67
C GLU A 10 25.20 22.86 -6.09
N GLY A 11 23.94 22.57 -5.74
CA GLY A 11 23.21 21.40 -6.24
C GLY A 11 22.82 21.46 -7.72
N GLY A 12 23.08 22.57 -8.42
CA GLY A 12 22.85 22.76 -9.85
C GLY A 12 21.40 23.11 -10.22
N HIS A 13 20.47 22.16 -10.05
CA HIS A 13 19.06 22.37 -10.42
C HIS A 13 18.30 23.21 -9.39
N GLY A 14 17.45 24.14 -9.85
CA GLY A 14 16.63 24.97 -8.96
C GLY A 14 15.73 24.16 -8.02
N HIS A 15 15.22 23.02 -8.46
CA HIS A 15 14.45 22.10 -7.61
C HIS A 15 15.26 21.55 -6.42
N HIS A 16 16.56 21.32 -6.59
CA HIS A 16 17.43 20.89 -5.50
C HIS A 16 17.55 22.00 -4.44
N THR A 17 17.82 23.23 -4.86
CA THR A 17 17.90 24.39 -3.98
C THR A 17 16.58 24.62 -3.24
N SER A 18 15.45 24.62 -3.95
CA SER A 18 14.13 24.78 -3.35
C SER A 18 13.83 23.70 -2.32
N SER A 19 14.16 22.43 -2.62
CA SER A 19 13.94 21.33 -1.66
C SER A 19 14.77 21.49 -0.37
N ALA A 20 16.00 22.01 -0.47
CA ALA A 20 16.85 22.28 0.69
C ALA A 20 16.30 23.44 1.54
N ILE A 21 15.79 24.50 0.90
CA ILE A 21 15.17 25.64 1.59
C ILE A 21 13.91 25.17 2.32
N LEU A 22 13.03 24.46 1.61
CA LEU A 22 11.81 23.90 2.20
C LEU A 22 12.09 22.93 3.33
N ALA A 23 13.18 22.16 3.26
CA ALA A 23 13.58 21.27 4.34
C ALA A 23 13.97 22.02 5.63
N GLN A 24 14.68 23.14 5.53
CA GLN A 24 14.99 23.99 6.68
C GLN A 24 13.72 24.60 7.29
N GLU A 25 12.82 25.09 6.45
CA GLU A 25 11.53 25.61 6.92
C GLU A 25 10.68 24.54 7.58
N ALA A 26 10.61 23.35 6.99
CA ALA A 26 9.87 22.20 7.52
C ALA A 26 10.45 21.72 8.85
N PHE A 27 11.78 21.77 9.04
CA PHE A 27 12.43 21.42 10.30
C PHE A 27 11.92 22.28 11.46
N ALA A 28 11.74 23.59 11.23
CA ALA A 28 11.17 24.50 12.22
C ALA A 28 9.64 24.35 12.32
N ALA A 29 8.94 24.29 11.19
CA ALA A 29 7.48 24.21 11.13
C ALA A 29 6.94 22.95 11.80
N ALA A 30 7.59 21.79 11.63
CA ALA A 30 7.15 20.54 12.23
C ALA A 30 7.12 20.57 13.76
N ALA A 31 7.87 21.46 14.40
CA ALA A 31 7.90 21.63 15.85
C ALA A 31 6.93 22.70 16.37
N ASP A 32 6.34 23.52 15.49
CA ASP A 32 5.48 24.63 15.86
C ASP A 32 3.99 24.26 15.70
N PRO A 33 3.22 24.09 16.79
CA PRO A 33 1.81 23.74 16.71
C PRO A 33 0.94 24.84 16.08
N ASN A 34 1.44 26.08 15.96
CA ASN A 34 0.72 27.18 15.34
C ASN A 34 0.95 27.27 13.83
N ARG A 35 1.94 26.54 13.30
CA ARG A 35 2.26 26.51 11.87
C ARG A 35 1.62 25.26 11.26
N PHE A 36 0.51 25.45 10.54
CA PHE A 36 -0.37 24.41 9.98
C PHE A 36 -1.22 23.64 11.01
N PRO A 37 -1.99 24.33 11.89
CA PRO A 37 -2.79 23.69 12.94
C PRO A 37 -3.85 22.71 12.39
N GLU A 38 -4.30 22.90 11.15
CA GLU A 38 -5.26 22.02 10.49
C GLU A 38 -4.76 20.58 10.28
N GLN A 39 -3.44 20.36 10.30
CA GLN A 39 -2.83 19.04 10.18
C GLN A 39 -2.80 18.27 11.51
N LEU A 40 -2.90 18.97 12.65
CA LEU A 40 -2.77 18.37 13.97
C LEU A 40 -3.93 17.43 14.35
N LYS A 41 -4.97 17.38 13.52
CA LYS A 41 -6.00 16.33 13.56
C LYS A 41 -5.48 14.94 13.15
N PHE A 42 -4.34 14.88 12.46
CA PHE A 42 -3.74 13.63 11.94
C PHE A 42 -2.34 13.35 12.50
N VAL A 43 -1.59 14.40 12.85
CA VAL A 43 -0.19 14.29 13.31
C VAL A 43 0.03 15.12 14.57
N GLN A 44 1.18 14.95 15.21
CA GLN A 44 1.59 15.74 16.37
C GLN A 44 2.86 16.53 16.02
N PRO A 45 3.11 17.69 16.67
CA PRO A 45 4.36 18.40 16.50
C PRO A 45 5.56 17.49 16.83
N TRP A 46 6.60 17.57 16.01
CA TRP A 46 7.81 16.77 16.15
C TRP A 46 9.06 17.60 15.86
N GLN A 47 9.87 17.83 16.88
CA GLN A 47 11.19 18.44 16.74
C GLN A 47 12.22 17.38 16.39
N ALA A 48 12.69 17.37 15.13
CA ALA A 48 13.84 16.58 14.76
C ALA A 48 15.09 17.05 15.52
N LYS A 49 15.94 16.11 15.96
CA LYS A 49 17.15 16.40 16.75
C LYS A 49 18.18 17.27 16.01
N ARG A 50 18.28 17.07 14.70
CA ARG A 50 19.24 17.75 13.81
C ARG A 50 18.80 17.75 12.35
N LEU A 51 19.26 18.76 11.63
CA LEU A 51 19.23 18.86 10.18
C LEU A 51 20.66 18.81 9.66
N LEU A 52 20.95 17.84 8.78
CA LEU A 52 22.26 17.64 8.18
C LEU A 52 22.17 17.84 6.67
N TRP A 53 23.23 18.35 6.07
CA TRP A 53 23.47 18.26 4.64
C TRP A 53 24.51 17.18 4.38
N ASN A 54 24.12 16.13 3.66
CA ASN A 54 25.05 15.16 3.11
C ASN A 54 25.75 15.78 1.89
N THR A 55 26.96 16.26 2.11
CA THR A 55 27.80 16.91 1.10
C THR A 55 28.27 15.88 0.08
N PHE A 56 28.70 16.38 -1.09
CA PHE A 56 28.97 15.54 -2.24
C PHE A 56 30.21 15.99 -2.98
N ASN A 57 30.81 15.03 -3.68
CA ASN A 57 31.81 15.26 -4.72
C ASN A 57 31.25 14.69 -6.03
N PHE A 58 30.90 15.57 -6.97
CA PHE A 58 30.45 15.22 -8.31
C PHE A 58 31.53 15.53 -9.36
N GLY A 59 32.80 15.32 -8.99
CA GLY A 59 33.96 15.65 -9.81
C GLY A 59 34.25 17.14 -9.79
N GLY A 60 33.65 17.89 -10.73
CA GLY A 60 33.88 19.34 -10.87
C GLY A 60 33.26 20.21 -9.78
N ASN A 61 32.53 19.62 -8.85
CA ASN A 61 31.93 20.29 -7.72
C ASN A 61 32.07 19.42 -6.47
N ASP A 62 33.02 19.80 -5.62
CA ASP A 62 33.32 19.13 -4.36
C ASP A 62 32.96 20.04 -3.19
N THR A 63 32.04 19.56 -2.37
CA THR A 63 31.54 20.23 -1.16
C THR A 63 31.95 19.50 0.12
N THR A 64 32.75 18.44 -0.02
CA THR A 64 33.27 17.65 1.09
C THR A 64 34.47 18.34 1.73
N SER A 65 34.67 18.13 3.03
CA SER A 65 35.83 18.66 3.74
C SER A 65 36.19 17.76 4.93
N PRO A 66 37.48 17.59 5.28
CA PRO A 66 37.91 16.72 6.38
C PRO A 66 37.38 17.09 7.77
N ASP A 67 36.94 18.33 7.98
CA ASP A 67 36.34 18.83 9.23
C ASP A 67 34.85 18.46 9.38
N GLN A 68 34.23 17.91 8.33
CA GLN A 68 32.85 17.43 8.37
C GLN A 68 32.76 16.07 9.07
N PHE A 69 31.60 15.78 9.67
CA PHE A 69 31.33 14.43 10.17
C PHE A 69 31.32 13.46 9.00
N LYS A 70 32.03 12.33 9.13
CA LYS A 70 32.12 11.31 8.08
C LYS A 70 31.71 9.94 8.60
N LEU A 71 31.03 9.17 7.75
CA LEU A 71 30.58 7.81 8.06
C LEU A 71 31.01 6.88 6.93
N ASP A 72 31.63 5.75 7.27
CA ASP A 72 31.88 4.67 6.30
C ASP A 72 30.57 3.95 6.00
N VAL A 73 30.01 4.21 4.81
CA VAL A 73 28.80 3.58 4.27
C VAL A 73 29.14 2.44 3.31
N GLY A 74 30.42 2.12 3.13
CA GLY A 74 30.89 1.00 2.30
C GLY A 74 30.92 -0.34 3.04
N VAL A 75 30.51 -0.36 4.32
CA VAL A 75 30.62 -1.54 5.18
C VAL A 75 29.77 -2.73 4.70
N TYR A 76 30.20 -3.92 5.10
CA TYR A 76 29.58 -5.19 4.74
C TYR A 76 28.45 -5.56 5.72
N ASN A 77 27.29 -5.97 5.20
CA ASN A 77 26.19 -6.48 6.01
C ASN A 77 26.21 -8.02 6.01
N ASN A 78 26.63 -8.61 7.14
CA ASN A 78 26.75 -10.06 7.31
C ASN A 78 25.42 -10.81 7.15
N LEU A 79 24.29 -10.20 7.53
CA LEU A 79 22.98 -10.85 7.46
C LEU A 79 22.47 -10.97 6.02
N LEU A 80 22.79 -9.98 5.18
CA LEU A 80 22.38 -9.94 3.78
C LEU A 80 23.45 -10.52 2.84
N GLY A 81 24.67 -10.75 3.34
CA GLY A 81 25.80 -11.22 2.54
C GLY A 81 26.30 -10.21 1.50
N LYS A 82 26.04 -8.90 1.69
CA LYS A 82 26.31 -7.83 0.69
C LYS A 82 26.89 -6.57 1.32
N GLY A 83 27.72 -5.84 0.57
CA GLY A 83 28.12 -4.47 0.92
C GLY A 83 27.01 -3.45 0.66
N TYR A 84 26.90 -2.40 1.48
CA TYR A 84 25.88 -1.35 1.25
C TYR A 84 26.07 -0.60 -0.07
N GLY A 85 27.31 -0.48 -0.58
CA GLY A 85 27.56 0.03 -1.94
C GLY A 85 26.98 -0.85 -3.05
N GLU A 86 26.92 -2.16 -2.86
CA GLU A 86 26.27 -3.09 -3.80
C GLU A 86 24.75 -2.96 -3.74
N ILE A 87 24.19 -2.82 -2.54
CA ILE A 87 22.76 -2.59 -2.32
C ILE A 87 22.33 -1.24 -2.94
N ALA A 88 23.14 -0.20 -2.78
CA ALA A 88 22.89 1.12 -3.37
C ALA A 88 22.89 1.05 -4.92
N ALA A 89 23.82 0.31 -5.52
CA ALA A 89 23.85 0.12 -6.98
C ALA A 89 22.65 -0.68 -7.50
N ASP A 90 22.21 -1.71 -6.78
CA ASP A 90 20.98 -2.47 -7.08
C ASP A 90 19.75 -1.53 -7.00
N SER A 91 19.69 -0.66 -5.97
CA SER A 91 18.63 0.36 -5.83
C SER A 91 18.61 1.35 -7.00
N ARG A 92 19.76 1.92 -7.36
CA ARG A 92 19.88 2.84 -8.50
C ARG A 92 19.46 2.22 -9.83
N SER A 93 19.72 0.93 -10.01
CA SER A 93 19.34 0.20 -11.22
C SER A 93 17.82 -0.01 -11.36
N ASN A 94 17.04 0.19 -10.28
CA ASN A 94 15.57 0.21 -10.35
C ASN A 94 15.01 1.53 -10.90
N HIS A 95 15.79 2.61 -10.95
CA HIS A 95 15.43 3.87 -11.62
C HIS A 95 15.62 3.75 -13.15
N LYS A 96 14.90 2.79 -13.75
CA LYS A 96 15.10 2.34 -15.13
C LYS A 96 14.81 3.42 -16.16
N SER A 97 13.76 4.22 -15.98
CA SER A 97 13.39 5.27 -16.94
C SER A 97 14.34 6.48 -16.90
N GLN A 98 15.09 6.66 -15.81
CA GLN A 98 16.08 7.73 -15.67
C GLN A 98 17.49 7.29 -16.10
N GLY A 99 17.72 5.98 -16.30
CA GLY A 99 19.05 5.47 -16.68
C GLY A 99 20.10 5.57 -15.57
N PHE A 100 19.70 5.42 -14.31
CA PHE A 100 20.57 5.69 -13.15
C PHE A 100 21.49 4.55 -12.70
N GLY A 101 21.53 3.44 -13.46
CA GLY A 101 22.34 2.26 -13.13
C GLY A 101 23.83 2.60 -13.01
N THR A 102 24.49 1.97 -12.04
CA THR A 102 25.92 2.17 -11.76
C THR A 102 26.62 0.86 -11.44
N ALA A 103 27.94 0.82 -11.59
CA ALA A 103 28.75 -0.30 -11.13
C ALA A 103 28.59 -0.50 -9.61
N LYS A 104 28.65 -1.76 -9.16
CA LYS A 104 28.60 -2.13 -7.75
C LYS A 104 29.90 -1.74 -7.05
N GLN A 105 29.80 -0.89 -6.03
CA GLN A 105 30.94 -0.48 -5.22
C GLN A 105 31.15 -1.47 -4.06
N ARG A 106 32.43 -1.76 -3.77
CA ARG A 106 32.86 -2.68 -2.70
C ARG A 106 34.02 -2.09 -1.92
N GLY A 107 34.07 -2.36 -0.62
CA GLY A 107 35.03 -1.77 0.30
C GLY A 107 34.54 -0.44 0.87
N SER A 108 35.36 0.15 1.73
CA SER A 108 35.04 1.40 2.44
C SER A 108 34.71 2.55 1.49
N SER A 109 33.69 3.31 1.86
CA SER A 109 33.24 4.50 1.14
C SER A 109 32.68 5.49 2.15
N TYR A 110 33.23 6.70 2.19
CA TYR A 110 32.85 7.70 3.18
C TYR A 110 31.85 8.70 2.60
N GLU A 111 30.74 8.89 3.30
CA GLU A 111 29.83 10.02 3.10
C GLU A 111 30.11 11.09 4.16
N TYR A 112 29.98 12.35 3.76
CA TYR A 112 30.29 13.52 4.58
C TYR A 112 29.02 14.30 4.92
N PHE A 113 28.98 14.88 6.11
CA PHE A 113 27.80 15.54 6.66
C PHE A 113 28.17 16.86 7.33
N LYS A 114 27.55 17.94 6.87
CA LYS A 114 27.58 19.26 7.49
C LYS A 114 26.33 19.45 8.34
N THR A 115 26.47 19.84 9.60
CA THR A 115 25.32 20.21 10.44
C THR A 115 24.80 21.59 10.05
N ILE A 116 23.49 21.66 9.82
CA ILE A 116 22.78 22.89 9.46
C ILE A 116 22.05 23.45 10.68
N LEU A 117 21.27 22.61 11.39
CA LEU A 117 20.55 22.95 12.61
C LEU A 117 20.63 21.82 13.64
N GLY A 118 20.56 22.17 14.92
CA GLY A 118 20.61 21.23 16.05
C GLY A 118 22.01 20.74 16.40
N ASP A 119 22.10 19.71 17.24
CA ASP A 119 23.37 19.20 17.76
C ASP A 119 24.13 18.40 16.69
N ALA A 120 25.38 18.76 16.43
CA ALA A 120 26.25 18.04 15.51
C ALA A 120 26.57 16.61 16.00
N PRO A 121 26.53 15.59 15.13
CA PRO A 121 26.97 14.24 15.47
C PRO A 121 28.49 14.21 15.68
N ARG A 122 28.95 13.32 16.55
CA ARG A 122 30.37 13.13 16.90
C ARG A 122 30.85 11.72 16.59
N THR A 123 30.05 10.72 16.93
CA THR A 123 30.36 9.30 16.76
C THR A 123 29.41 8.65 15.77
N ASP A 124 28.11 8.89 15.90
CA ASP A 124 27.09 8.33 15.03
C ASP A 124 26.03 9.36 14.64
N LEU A 125 25.35 9.14 13.50
CA LEU A 125 24.24 9.98 13.05
C LEU A 125 23.09 10.03 14.06
N MET A 126 22.97 9.03 14.95
CA MET A 126 21.96 8.92 16.01
C MET A 126 22.42 9.44 17.37
N ASP A 127 23.58 10.10 17.48
CA ASP A 127 24.07 10.65 18.75
C ASP A 127 23.00 11.48 19.46
N GLY A 128 22.87 11.31 20.78
CA GLY A 128 21.85 12.04 21.57
C GLY A 128 20.39 11.65 21.26
N ILE A 129 20.15 10.57 20.52
CA ILE A 129 18.82 9.98 20.32
C ILE A 129 18.78 8.64 21.08
N ASN A 130 17.80 8.48 21.97
CA ASN A 130 17.56 7.19 22.60
C ASN A 130 16.91 6.23 21.58
N THR A 131 17.66 5.23 21.12
CA THR A 131 17.22 4.20 20.18
C THR A 131 16.82 2.89 20.87
N THR A 132 16.86 2.85 22.20
CA THR A 132 16.56 1.65 23.00
C THR A 132 15.13 1.66 23.52
N TRP A 133 14.68 0.52 24.04
CA TRP A 133 13.38 0.38 24.71
C TRP A 133 13.17 1.30 25.91
N LYS A 134 14.24 1.86 26.49
CA LYS A 134 14.15 2.83 27.59
C LYS A 134 13.34 4.08 27.24
N ARG A 135 13.17 4.39 25.95
CA ARG A 135 12.36 5.53 25.50
C ARG A 135 10.85 5.29 25.61
N VAL A 136 10.43 4.03 25.76
CA VAL A 136 9.02 3.62 25.77
C VAL A 136 8.68 3.16 27.18
N ALA A 137 7.65 3.75 27.78
CA ALA A 137 7.16 3.31 29.09
C ALA A 137 6.72 1.83 29.03
N GLY A 138 7.23 1.00 29.94
CA GLY A 138 7.05 -0.45 29.93
C GLY A 138 7.99 -1.22 29.00
N GLY A 139 8.91 -0.53 28.30
CA GLY A 139 9.87 -1.14 27.38
C GLY A 139 10.96 -1.97 28.04
N ASP A 140 11.33 -1.70 29.29
CA ASP A 140 12.41 -2.42 29.98
C ASP A 140 12.10 -3.92 30.15
N GLU A 141 10.86 -4.27 30.49
CA GLU A 141 10.43 -5.67 30.58
C GLU A 141 10.53 -6.38 29.21
N ILE A 142 10.12 -5.68 28.15
CA ILE A 142 10.21 -6.20 26.77
C ILE A 142 11.67 -6.42 26.40
N ASN A 143 12.56 -5.48 26.73
CA ASN A 143 13.98 -5.58 26.43
C ASN A 143 14.64 -6.78 27.14
N ILE A 144 14.30 -7.04 28.40
CA ILE A 144 14.78 -8.22 29.13
C ILE A 144 14.37 -9.49 28.39
N ARG A 145 13.10 -9.61 28.00
CA ARG A 145 12.58 -10.79 27.28
C ARG A 145 13.21 -10.97 25.91
N ILE A 146 13.50 -9.88 25.20
CA ILE A 146 14.22 -9.93 23.92
C ILE A 146 15.63 -10.48 24.13
N ASN A 147 16.37 -10.01 25.14
CA ASN A 147 17.71 -10.52 25.43
C ASN A 147 17.69 -12.01 25.77
N ASP A 148 16.68 -12.48 26.50
CA ASP A 148 16.52 -13.91 26.83
C ASP A 148 16.19 -14.74 25.59
N LEU A 149 15.37 -14.19 24.68
CA LEU A 149 15.06 -14.81 23.39
C LEU A 149 16.31 -14.91 22.52
N GLU A 150 17.10 -13.84 22.40
CA GLU A 150 18.33 -13.85 21.60
C GLU A 150 19.34 -14.88 22.10
N LYS A 151 19.51 -14.99 23.43
CA LYS A 151 20.41 -16.00 24.04
C LYS A 151 19.95 -17.44 23.80
N SER A 152 18.64 -17.67 23.71
CA SER A 152 18.05 -19.00 23.55
C SER A 152 17.68 -19.34 22.11
N PHE A 153 17.91 -18.40 21.17
CA PHE A 153 17.55 -18.57 19.77
C PHE A 153 18.29 -19.75 19.14
N ASN A 154 17.53 -20.60 18.44
CA ASN A 154 18.05 -21.75 17.72
C ASN A 154 17.60 -21.68 16.26
N ALA A 155 18.55 -21.42 15.36
CA ALA A 155 18.26 -21.27 13.92
C ALA A 155 17.70 -22.56 13.28
N GLU A 156 18.11 -23.74 13.76
CA GLU A 156 17.63 -25.05 13.28
C GLU A 156 16.24 -25.41 13.86
N ASN A 157 15.82 -24.74 14.94
CA ASN A 157 14.51 -24.93 15.54
C ASN A 157 13.94 -23.61 16.09
N PRO A 158 13.50 -22.70 15.20
CA PRO A 158 13.04 -21.37 15.60
C PRO A 158 11.75 -21.41 16.43
N ALA A 159 10.97 -22.50 16.34
CA ALA A 159 9.74 -22.70 17.11
C ALA A 159 9.99 -22.71 18.63
N LYS A 160 11.21 -23.04 19.08
CA LYS A 160 11.59 -22.92 20.50
C LYS A 160 11.49 -21.49 21.04
N SER A 161 11.48 -20.48 20.16
CA SER A 161 11.34 -19.07 20.53
C SER A 161 9.89 -18.69 20.86
N LEU A 162 8.90 -19.51 20.48
CA LEU A 162 7.48 -19.15 20.57
C LEU A 162 6.99 -18.81 21.99
N PRO A 163 7.35 -19.54 23.06
CA PRO A 163 6.93 -19.16 24.41
C PRO A 163 7.33 -17.71 24.76
N LEU A 164 8.61 -17.36 24.52
CA LEU A 164 9.12 -16.01 24.78
C LEU A 164 8.53 -14.97 23.81
N LEU A 165 8.34 -15.31 22.53
CA LEU A 165 7.69 -14.41 21.57
C LEU A 165 6.24 -14.09 21.97
N MET A 166 5.50 -15.08 22.47
CA MET A 166 4.13 -14.87 22.93
C MET A 166 4.09 -14.01 24.21
N ASP A 167 5.09 -14.13 25.09
CA ASP A 167 5.26 -13.23 26.24
C ASP A 167 5.62 -11.80 25.83
N ILE A 168 6.53 -11.64 24.86
CA ILE A 168 6.88 -10.33 24.28
C ILE A 168 5.64 -9.71 23.63
N PHE A 169 4.85 -10.49 22.89
CA PHE A 169 3.60 -10.05 22.30
C PHE A 169 2.62 -9.54 23.35
N ALA A 170 2.39 -10.30 24.42
CA ALA A 170 1.51 -9.88 25.51
C ALA A 170 2.01 -8.61 26.23
N SER A 171 3.32 -8.48 26.42
CA SER A 171 3.92 -7.29 27.03
C SER A 171 3.76 -6.07 26.11
N THR A 172 3.98 -6.26 24.80
CA THR A 172 3.79 -5.23 23.77
C THR A 172 2.33 -4.76 23.70
N GLN A 173 1.36 -5.65 23.87
CA GLN A 173 -0.06 -5.29 23.92
C GLN A 173 -0.41 -4.34 25.08
N LYS A 174 0.38 -4.33 26.16
CA LYS A 174 0.17 -3.47 27.33
C LYS A 174 0.81 -2.08 27.20
N LEU A 175 1.62 -1.84 26.17
CA LEU A 175 2.23 -0.54 25.95
C LEU A 175 1.16 0.55 25.74
N THR A 176 1.40 1.71 26.35
CA THR A 176 0.55 2.90 26.22
C THR A 176 0.91 3.75 25.01
N ASP A 177 2.17 3.68 24.55
CA ASP A 177 2.62 4.33 23.33
C ASP A 177 1.98 3.65 22.11
N VAL A 178 1.02 4.32 21.49
CA VAL A 178 0.21 3.79 20.39
C VAL A 178 1.07 3.49 19.16
N TYR A 179 2.07 4.34 18.86
CA TYR A 179 2.91 4.17 17.69
C TYR A 179 3.77 2.92 17.82
N TRP A 180 4.55 2.81 18.91
CA TRP A 180 5.45 1.67 19.11
C TRP A 180 4.69 0.37 19.32
N LYS A 181 3.57 0.39 20.05
CA LYS A 181 2.68 -0.78 20.16
C LYS A 181 2.24 -1.26 18.78
N THR A 182 1.76 -0.37 17.93
CA THR A 182 1.28 -0.73 16.58
C THR A 182 2.38 -1.31 15.71
N GLN A 183 3.54 -0.65 15.65
CA GLN A 183 4.67 -1.12 14.84
C GLN A 183 5.21 -2.46 15.34
N LYS A 184 5.38 -2.63 16.65
CA LYS A 184 5.96 -3.85 17.22
C LYS A 184 5.01 -5.04 17.21
N LEU A 185 3.70 -4.81 17.38
CA LEU A 185 2.72 -5.88 17.14
C LEU A 185 2.68 -6.30 15.67
N LYS A 186 2.85 -5.38 14.72
CA LYS A 186 2.97 -5.71 13.29
C LYS A 186 4.20 -6.58 13.01
N GLU A 187 5.37 -6.20 13.52
CA GLU A 187 6.59 -7.01 13.39
C GLU A 187 6.42 -8.41 14.01
N LEU A 188 5.85 -8.49 15.23
CA LEU A 188 5.58 -9.77 15.89
C LEU A 188 4.55 -10.62 15.14
N SER A 189 3.56 -10.02 14.49
CA SER A 189 2.58 -10.73 13.66
C SER A 189 3.19 -11.39 12.43
N LEU A 190 4.40 -10.99 12.02
CA LEU A 190 5.19 -11.64 10.98
C LEU A 190 6.13 -12.69 11.58
N LEU A 191 6.80 -12.35 12.69
CA LEU A 191 7.82 -13.19 13.31
C LEU A 191 7.24 -14.45 13.97
N ILE A 192 6.14 -14.33 14.72
CA ILE A 192 5.50 -15.45 15.43
C ILE A 192 5.11 -16.58 14.46
N PRO A 193 4.32 -16.34 13.38
CA PRO A 193 3.99 -17.41 12.46
C PRO A 193 5.21 -17.95 11.70
N ALA A 194 6.21 -17.12 11.40
CA ALA A 194 7.45 -17.58 10.78
C ALA A 194 8.21 -18.57 11.69
N CYS A 195 8.38 -18.25 12.97
CA CYS A 195 9.00 -19.15 13.95
C CYS A 195 8.16 -20.41 14.20
N ALA A 196 6.83 -20.30 14.16
CA ALA A 196 5.93 -21.44 14.29
C ALA A 196 5.89 -22.35 13.06
N GLY A 197 6.49 -21.98 11.93
CA GLY A 197 6.23 -22.67 10.66
C GLY A 197 4.75 -22.66 10.27
N LEU A 198 3.99 -21.70 10.81
CA LEU A 198 2.56 -21.55 10.61
C LEU A 198 2.33 -20.80 9.29
N TRP A 199 1.81 -21.51 8.30
CA TRP A 199 1.42 -20.92 7.03
C TRP A 199 -0.09 -21.01 6.85
N PHE A 200 -0.67 -19.95 6.34
CA PHE A 200 -2.09 -19.85 6.10
C PHE A 200 -2.39 -18.76 5.08
N GLU A 201 -3.46 -18.97 4.34
CA GLU A 201 -3.93 -18.06 3.31
C GLU A 201 -5.45 -18.11 3.19
N SER A 202 -5.99 -17.08 2.56
CA SER A 202 -7.40 -16.96 2.19
C SER A 202 -7.44 -16.50 0.75
N TYR A 203 -8.07 -17.28 -0.13
CA TYR A 203 -8.18 -16.93 -1.54
C TYR A 203 -9.59 -17.15 -2.10
N ALA A 204 -9.97 -16.30 -3.05
CA ALA A 204 -11.26 -16.40 -3.72
C ALA A 204 -11.22 -17.38 -4.89
N ALA A 205 -12.39 -17.87 -5.28
CA ALA A 205 -12.54 -18.79 -6.40
C ALA A 205 -12.41 -18.11 -7.77
N SER A 206 -12.64 -16.79 -7.85
CA SER A 206 -12.62 -16.01 -9.09
C SER A 206 -11.84 -14.70 -8.88
N PRO A 207 -11.25 -14.13 -9.95
CA PRO A 207 -10.47 -12.90 -9.85
C PRO A 207 -11.32 -11.63 -9.76
N THR A 208 -12.56 -11.71 -10.21
CA THR A 208 -13.46 -10.57 -10.35
C THR A 208 -14.86 -10.94 -9.84
N TYR A 209 -15.49 -10.01 -9.13
CA TYR A 209 -16.85 -10.12 -8.62
C TYR A 209 -17.61 -8.81 -8.88
N ALA A 210 -18.90 -8.87 -9.16
CA ALA A 210 -19.71 -7.65 -9.18
C ALA A 210 -20.08 -7.24 -7.75
N LEU A 211 -20.31 -5.94 -7.56
CA LEU A 211 -20.85 -5.40 -6.32
C LEU A 211 -22.16 -6.11 -5.94
N GLY A 212 -22.19 -6.70 -4.75
CA GLY A 212 -23.31 -7.48 -4.22
C GLY A 212 -23.18 -8.99 -4.43
N ASP A 213 -22.26 -9.47 -5.27
CA ASP A 213 -22.03 -10.91 -5.45
C ASP A 213 -21.49 -11.56 -4.18
N SER A 214 -21.79 -12.85 -4.02
CA SER A 214 -21.18 -13.70 -3.00
C SER A 214 -19.78 -14.14 -3.44
N ILE A 215 -18.79 -13.84 -2.61
CA ILE A 215 -17.40 -14.26 -2.78
C ILE A 215 -17.20 -15.55 -1.99
N SER A 216 -16.97 -16.66 -2.69
CA SER A 216 -16.55 -17.93 -2.07
C SER A 216 -15.08 -17.87 -1.68
N ILE A 217 -14.78 -18.15 -0.42
CA ILE A 217 -13.43 -18.11 0.15
C ILE A 217 -12.96 -19.52 0.45
N ARG A 218 -11.78 -19.86 -0.09
CA ARG A 218 -11.02 -21.04 0.28
C ARG A 218 -9.92 -20.63 1.23
N ASN A 219 -9.91 -21.24 2.40
CA ASN A 219 -8.94 -20.99 3.44
C ASN A 219 -8.06 -22.23 3.60
N GLN A 220 -6.75 -22.02 3.65
CA GLN A 220 -5.79 -23.09 3.87
C GLN A 220 -4.91 -22.74 5.05
N ILE A 221 -4.59 -23.74 5.88
CA ILE A 221 -3.72 -23.57 7.03
C ILE A 221 -2.93 -24.84 7.34
N ILE A 222 -1.68 -24.67 7.75
CA ILE A 222 -0.79 -25.72 8.20
C ILE A 222 0.15 -25.19 9.29
N ASP A 223 0.28 -25.93 10.39
CA ASP A 223 1.40 -25.78 11.31
C ASP A 223 2.46 -26.82 10.94
N ARG A 224 3.70 -26.40 10.65
CA ARG A 224 4.78 -27.32 10.28
C ARG A 224 5.70 -27.70 11.46
N SER A 225 5.67 -26.93 12.54
CA SER A 225 6.57 -27.13 13.68
C SER A 225 6.05 -28.15 14.70
N GLY A 226 4.74 -28.42 14.69
CA GLY A 226 4.08 -29.20 15.74
C GLY A 226 3.95 -28.44 17.06
N SER A 227 4.05 -27.11 17.02
CA SER A 227 3.81 -26.25 18.16
C SER A 227 2.32 -26.30 18.55
N PRO A 228 1.95 -26.01 19.82
CA PRO A 228 0.55 -26.03 20.24
C PRO A 228 -0.22 -24.81 19.68
N VAL A 229 -0.51 -24.84 18.38
CA VAL A 229 -1.27 -23.81 17.65
C VAL A 229 -2.71 -24.29 17.52
N LYS A 230 -3.62 -23.56 18.14
CA LYS A 230 -5.06 -23.83 18.09
C LYS A 230 -5.77 -22.79 17.25
N LEU A 231 -6.47 -23.21 16.21
CA LEU A 231 -7.39 -22.36 15.46
C LEU A 231 -8.67 -22.14 16.28
N VAL A 232 -9.03 -20.86 16.45
CA VAL A 232 -10.18 -20.41 17.24
C VAL A 232 -11.26 -19.80 16.37
N ALA A 233 -10.89 -18.97 15.39
CA ALA A 233 -11.88 -18.37 14.49
C ALA A 233 -11.27 -17.89 13.18
N THR A 234 -12.12 -17.73 12.17
CA THR A 234 -11.87 -16.91 10.99
C THR A 234 -12.99 -15.88 10.87
N GLU A 235 -12.64 -14.61 10.67
CA GLU A 235 -13.56 -13.50 10.57
C GLU A 235 -13.35 -12.73 9.27
N VAL A 236 -14.43 -12.51 8.51
CA VAL A 236 -14.40 -11.76 7.26
C VAL A 236 -15.65 -10.89 7.15
N THR A 237 -15.46 -9.57 7.18
CA THR A 237 -16.53 -8.57 7.07
C THR A 237 -17.71 -8.83 8.03
N ASP A 238 -18.71 -9.61 7.60
CA ASP A 238 -19.95 -9.92 8.33
C ASP A 238 -20.09 -11.38 8.77
N GLN A 239 -19.05 -12.19 8.56
CA GLN A 239 -19.09 -13.62 8.83
C GLN A 239 -17.99 -13.97 9.82
N SER A 240 -18.36 -14.72 10.85
CA SER A 240 -17.44 -15.33 11.80
C SER A 240 -17.70 -16.82 11.84
N LYS A 241 -16.63 -17.62 11.79
CA LYS A 241 -16.67 -19.06 11.96
C LYS A 241 -15.73 -19.44 13.08
N THR A 242 -16.26 -20.10 14.10
CA THR A 242 -15.52 -20.52 15.28
C THR A 242 -15.04 -21.96 15.17
N PHE A 243 -13.90 -22.25 15.78
CA PHE A 243 -13.23 -23.53 15.79
C PHE A 243 -12.71 -23.84 17.19
N ASN A 244 -12.45 -25.11 17.44
CA ASN A 244 -11.80 -25.60 18.65
C ASN A 244 -10.71 -26.60 18.26
N THR A 245 -9.92 -26.26 17.23
CA THR A 245 -9.07 -27.22 16.51
C THR A 245 -7.61 -26.98 16.86
N LEU A 246 -6.99 -27.93 17.56
CA LEU A 246 -5.52 -28.01 17.63
C LEU A 246 -5.01 -28.45 16.26
N LEU A 247 -4.10 -27.69 15.66
CA LEU A 247 -3.58 -28.02 14.34
C LEU A 247 -2.64 -29.23 14.44
N PRO A 248 -2.87 -30.30 13.66
CA PRO A 248 -1.94 -31.41 13.60
C PRO A 248 -0.65 -31.00 12.89
N ALA A 249 0.48 -31.49 13.39
CA ALA A 249 1.79 -31.18 12.84
C ALA A 249 1.89 -31.62 11.36
N ASN A 250 2.28 -30.68 10.53
CA ASN A 250 2.51 -30.80 9.09
C ASN A 250 1.32 -31.38 8.30
N GLN A 251 0.09 -31.09 8.74
CA GLN A 251 -1.13 -31.48 8.03
C GLN A 251 -1.91 -30.27 7.56
N LEU A 252 -2.18 -30.22 6.24
CA LEU A 252 -2.93 -29.13 5.63
C LEU A 252 -4.43 -29.27 5.95
N LEU A 253 -5.00 -28.24 6.55
CA LEU A 253 -6.44 -28.11 6.78
C LEU A 253 -7.05 -27.14 5.77
N ASN A 254 -8.10 -27.58 5.10
CA ASN A 254 -8.89 -26.78 4.16
C ASN A 254 -10.22 -26.39 4.81
N LEU A 255 -10.57 -25.11 4.73
CA LEU A 255 -11.79 -24.57 5.30
C LEU A 255 -12.51 -23.70 4.26
N GLU A 256 -13.84 -23.81 4.22
CA GLU A 256 -14.68 -22.96 3.39
C GLU A 256 -15.24 -21.79 4.18
N GLY A 257 -15.34 -20.64 3.49
CA GLY A 257 -16.00 -19.44 3.95
C GLY A 257 -16.67 -18.69 2.79
N LYS A 258 -17.41 -17.63 3.13
CA LYS A 258 -18.03 -16.75 2.15
C LYS A 258 -18.10 -15.33 2.69
N THR A 259 -18.15 -14.34 1.80
CA THR A 259 -18.45 -12.94 2.14
C THR A 259 -19.18 -12.28 0.96
N LEU A 260 -19.56 -11.01 1.10
CA LEU A 260 -20.16 -10.23 0.02
C LEU A 260 -19.18 -9.21 -0.55
N ALA A 261 -19.23 -9.01 -1.85
CA ALA A 261 -18.52 -7.94 -2.54
C ALA A 261 -19.20 -6.59 -2.24
N LYS A 262 -18.72 -5.85 -1.24
CA LYS A 262 -19.42 -4.66 -0.70
C LYS A 262 -19.00 -3.31 -1.26
N LYS A 263 -17.79 -3.22 -1.80
CA LYS A 263 -17.21 -1.95 -2.26
C LYS A 263 -16.49 -2.17 -3.57
N ILE A 264 -16.72 -1.29 -4.54
CA ILE A 264 -15.98 -1.28 -5.80
C ILE A 264 -14.50 -1.02 -5.49
N THR A 265 -13.62 -1.81 -6.10
CA THR A 265 -12.18 -1.61 -5.97
C THR A 265 -11.69 -0.72 -7.10
N GLN A 266 -11.09 0.41 -6.76
CA GLN A 266 -10.40 1.30 -7.69
C GLN A 266 -9.35 2.12 -6.93
N PRO A 267 -8.25 2.55 -7.56
CA PRO A 267 -7.23 3.34 -6.88
C PRO A 267 -7.84 4.59 -6.24
N TYR A 268 -7.56 4.82 -4.95
CA TYR A 268 -8.19 5.89 -4.18
C TYR A 268 -7.90 7.29 -4.74
N TRP A 269 -6.79 7.47 -5.46
CA TRP A 269 -6.44 8.76 -6.04
C TRP A 269 -7.24 9.09 -7.30
N ILE A 270 -7.89 8.11 -7.94
CA ILE A 270 -8.83 8.37 -9.05
C ILE A 270 -10.29 8.22 -8.63
N ASP A 271 -10.55 8.09 -7.32
CA ASP A 271 -11.90 8.01 -6.73
C ASP A 271 -12.51 9.42 -6.55
N GLY A 272 -12.60 10.15 -7.66
CA GLY A 272 -13.10 11.53 -7.67
C GLY A 272 -12.95 12.22 -9.02
N PRO A 273 -13.59 13.39 -9.22
CA PRO A 273 -13.43 14.16 -10.44
C PRO A 273 -11.99 14.69 -10.55
N GLN A 274 -11.38 14.49 -11.70
CA GLN A 274 -10.10 15.10 -12.02
C GLN A 274 -10.25 16.63 -12.09
N THR A 275 -9.31 17.36 -11.49
CA THR A 275 -9.26 18.84 -11.55
C THR A 275 -8.05 19.27 -12.35
N ARG A 276 -8.25 19.63 -13.62
CA ARG A 276 -7.16 19.90 -14.59
C ARG A 276 -6.17 18.73 -14.65
N GLU A 277 -4.90 18.91 -14.33
CA GLU A 277 -3.86 17.88 -14.30
C GLU A 277 -3.71 17.21 -12.92
N MET A 278 -4.64 17.44 -11.98
CA MET A 278 -4.57 16.91 -10.62
C MET A 278 -5.65 15.87 -10.34
N TYR A 279 -5.26 14.88 -9.53
CA TYR A 279 -6.10 13.83 -8.99
C TYR A 279 -6.32 14.09 -7.50
N PRO A 280 -7.36 14.85 -7.12
CA PRO A 280 -7.58 15.22 -5.73
C PRO A 280 -7.95 13.97 -4.91
N VAL A 281 -7.23 13.75 -3.81
CA VAL A 281 -7.56 12.71 -2.83
C VAL A 281 -8.48 13.30 -1.78
N ALA A 282 -9.75 12.92 -1.79
CA ALA A 282 -10.76 13.49 -0.89
C ALA A 282 -10.51 13.13 0.60
N ASN A 283 -9.96 11.94 0.87
CA ASN A 283 -9.62 11.50 2.23
C ASN A 283 -8.09 11.50 2.43
N GLN A 284 -7.60 12.47 3.21
CA GLN A 284 -6.18 12.62 3.52
C GLN A 284 -5.56 11.37 4.17
N GLU A 285 -6.33 10.58 4.91
CA GLU A 285 -5.84 9.36 5.57
C GLU A 285 -5.46 8.25 4.57
N LEU A 286 -5.87 8.36 3.31
CA LEU A 286 -5.48 7.42 2.26
C LEU A 286 -4.11 7.77 1.65
N VAL A 287 -3.65 9.01 1.80
CA VAL A 287 -2.40 9.49 1.20
C VAL A 287 -1.21 8.74 1.80
N GLY A 288 -0.35 8.21 0.92
CA GLY A 288 0.86 7.49 1.30
C GLY A 288 0.69 5.97 1.32
N TYR A 289 -0.54 5.46 1.22
CA TYR A 289 -0.73 4.03 0.95
C TYR A 289 -0.35 3.72 -0.52
N PRO A 290 0.44 2.66 -0.78
CA PRO A 290 0.82 2.27 -2.13
C PRO A 290 -0.35 1.66 -2.91
N GLU A 291 -1.28 1.02 -2.20
CA GLU A 291 -2.53 0.46 -2.70
C GLU A 291 -3.65 0.78 -1.71
N ASN A 292 -4.91 0.63 -2.12
CA ASN A 292 -6.03 0.89 -1.22
C ASN A 292 -5.97 0.05 0.08
N PRO A 293 -6.08 0.66 1.27
CA PRO A 293 -5.95 -0.05 2.54
C PRO A 293 -7.19 -0.88 2.93
N ASP A 294 -8.29 -0.77 2.19
CA ASP A 294 -9.59 -1.38 2.50
C ASP A 294 -9.89 -2.64 1.66
N ALA A 295 -8.84 -3.31 1.18
CA ALA A 295 -8.98 -4.62 0.57
C ALA A 295 -9.71 -5.61 1.51
N VAL A 296 -10.48 -6.53 0.93
CA VAL A 296 -11.16 -7.56 1.72
C VAL A 296 -10.12 -8.41 2.45
N THR A 297 -10.23 -8.53 3.77
CA THR A 297 -9.31 -9.32 4.59
C THR A 297 -10.03 -10.36 5.42
N VAL A 298 -9.35 -11.47 5.70
CA VAL A 298 -9.75 -12.49 6.66
C VAL A 298 -8.84 -12.40 7.89
N ASP A 299 -9.45 -12.20 9.06
CA ASP A 299 -8.78 -12.20 10.35
C ASP A 299 -8.81 -13.63 10.93
N TRP A 300 -7.63 -14.20 11.13
CA TRP A 300 -7.43 -15.52 11.69
C TRP A 300 -7.07 -15.43 13.17
N LYS A 301 -7.85 -16.08 14.02
CA LYS A 301 -7.63 -16.10 15.47
C LYS A 301 -7.01 -17.43 15.89
N PHE A 302 -5.84 -17.34 16.50
CA PHE A 302 -5.09 -18.48 17.02
C PHE A 302 -4.85 -18.35 18.51
N VAL A 303 -4.86 -19.47 19.22
CA VAL A 303 -4.24 -19.57 20.54
C VAL A 303 -2.91 -20.30 20.38
N ILE A 304 -1.83 -19.62 20.76
CA ILE A 304 -0.46 -20.13 20.70
C ILE A 304 0.13 -19.96 22.11
N TYR A 305 0.58 -21.06 22.73
CA TYR A 305 1.05 -21.07 24.13
C TYR A 305 0.09 -20.35 25.10
N GLY A 306 -1.21 -20.61 24.94
CA GLY A 306 -2.26 -20.06 25.82
C GLY A 306 -2.65 -18.59 25.55
N ARG A 307 -2.04 -17.94 24.56
CA ARG A 307 -2.30 -16.53 24.24
C ARG A 307 -3.00 -16.38 22.89
N LEU A 308 -4.05 -15.55 22.85
CA LEU A 308 -4.79 -15.25 21.64
C LEU A 308 -4.02 -14.25 20.77
N ILE A 309 -3.80 -14.59 19.51
CA ILE A 309 -3.25 -13.70 18.48
C ILE A 309 -4.20 -13.66 17.28
N THR A 310 -4.40 -12.46 16.73
CA THR A 310 -5.16 -12.26 15.49
C THR A 310 -4.20 -11.90 14.37
N LEU A 311 -4.21 -12.69 13.29
CA LEU A 311 -3.37 -12.50 12.13
C LEU A 311 -4.23 -12.25 10.89
N ARG A 312 -3.95 -11.16 10.19
CA ARG A 312 -4.73 -10.73 9.02
C ARG A 312 -4.14 -11.26 7.72
N ARG A 313 -4.98 -11.73 6.80
CA ARG A 313 -4.62 -12.04 5.42
C ARG A 313 -5.55 -11.31 4.47
N GLN A 314 -4.98 -10.65 3.47
CA GLN A 314 -5.77 -10.13 2.36
C GLN A 314 -6.36 -11.31 1.58
N LEU A 315 -7.64 -11.20 1.22
CA LEU A 315 -8.29 -12.14 0.35
C LEU A 315 -7.83 -11.87 -1.08
N MET A 316 -7.09 -12.82 -1.65
CA MET A 316 -6.50 -12.71 -2.99
C MET A 316 -7.14 -13.71 -3.95
N TYR A 317 -6.98 -13.55 -5.25
CA TYR A 317 -7.17 -14.66 -6.20
C TYR A 317 -5.82 -15.31 -6.49
N LYS A 318 -5.81 -16.64 -6.57
CA LYS A 318 -4.62 -17.43 -6.90
C LYS A 318 -4.89 -18.32 -8.10
N TYR A 319 -3.90 -18.41 -8.98
CA TYR A 319 -3.85 -19.37 -10.08
C TYR A 319 -2.41 -19.86 -10.28
N VAL A 320 -2.26 -20.96 -11.03
CA VAL A 320 -0.95 -21.50 -11.38
C VAL A 320 -0.64 -21.14 -12.83
N SER A 321 0.52 -20.53 -13.05
CA SER A 321 1.10 -20.28 -14.36
C SER A 321 2.25 -21.27 -14.60
N ALA A 322 2.31 -21.89 -15.77
CA ALA A 322 3.40 -22.80 -16.12
C ALA A 322 4.79 -22.16 -16.06
N VAL A 323 4.88 -20.83 -16.25
CA VAL A 323 6.15 -20.09 -16.23
C VAL A 323 6.43 -19.48 -14.86
N ARG A 324 5.40 -18.96 -14.19
CA ARG A 324 5.56 -18.18 -12.94
C ARG A 324 5.27 -18.96 -11.66
N GLY A 325 4.77 -20.20 -11.76
CA GLY A 325 4.32 -20.98 -10.61
C GLY A 325 3.02 -20.40 -10.04
N GLU A 326 2.91 -20.36 -8.71
CA GLU A 326 1.77 -19.74 -8.03
C GLU A 326 1.78 -18.22 -8.22
N VAL A 327 0.71 -17.69 -8.81
CA VAL A 327 0.52 -16.26 -9.01
C VAL A 327 -0.66 -15.80 -8.16
N TYR A 328 -0.40 -14.79 -7.34
CA TYR A 328 -1.40 -14.13 -6.51
C TYR A 328 -1.72 -12.77 -7.12
N GLN A 329 -3.01 -12.43 -7.17
CA GLN A 329 -3.46 -11.12 -7.61
C GLN A 329 -4.57 -10.58 -6.71
N PRO A 330 -4.64 -9.25 -6.51
CA PRO A 330 -5.75 -8.63 -5.80
C PRO A 330 -7.10 -8.96 -6.44
N LEU A 331 -8.15 -9.01 -5.61
CA LEU A 331 -9.51 -9.13 -6.11
C LEU A 331 -9.99 -7.82 -6.71
N ILE A 332 -10.73 -7.93 -7.80
CA ILE A 332 -11.39 -6.80 -8.45
C ILE A 332 -12.89 -6.89 -8.16
N ILE A 333 -13.44 -5.88 -7.52
CA ILE A 333 -14.88 -5.70 -7.36
C ILE A 333 -15.35 -4.60 -8.30
N THR A 334 -16.19 -4.94 -9.25
CA THR A 334 -16.69 -4.03 -10.30
C THR A 334 -18.17 -3.68 -10.07
N PRO A 335 -18.71 -2.65 -10.76
CA PRO A 335 -20.15 -2.58 -10.99
C PRO A 335 -20.69 -3.86 -11.65
N PRO A 336 -22.00 -4.17 -11.49
CA PRO A 336 -22.65 -5.26 -12.22
C PRO A 336 -22.44 -5.21 -13.73
N VAL A 337 -22.43 -4.00 -14.31
CA VAL A 337 -22.16 -3.75 -15.73
C VAL A 337 -21.28 -2.51 -15.83
N THR A 338 -20.16 -2.62 -16.55
CA THR A 338 -19.29 -1.48 -16.89
C THR A 338 -19.58 -0.99 -18.30
N ALA A 339 -19.27 0.27 -18.57
CA ALA A 339 -19.44 0.88 -19.88
C ALA A 339 -18.22 1.73 -20.26
N ASN A 340 -17.64 1.45 -21.42
CA ASN A 340 -16.52 2.20 -22.00
C ASN A 340 -16.97 2.82 -23.32
N LEU A 341 -16.65 4.10 -23.53
CA LEU A 341 -16.75 4.70 -24.85
C LEU A 341 -15.71 4.07 -25.78
N ASP A 342 -16.03 3.89 -27.06
CA ASP A 342 -15.11 3.31 -28.03
C ASP A 342 -13.93 4.23 -28.38
N GLN A 343 -14.09 5.54 -28.14
CA GLN A 343 -13.06 6.57 -28.31
C GLN A 343 -12.92 7.40 -27.04
N GLN A 344 -11.72 7.95 -26.82
CA GLN A 344 -11.45 8.88 -25.71
C GLN A 344 -11.91 10.29 -26.02
N ASP A 345 -11.80 10.70 -27.29
CA ASP A 345 -12.12 12.05 -27.75
C ASP A 345 -13.11 12.01 -28.92
N TYR A 346 -14.13 12.88 -28.86
CA TYR A 346 -15.07 13.10 -29.95
C TYR A 346 -15.09 14.58 -30.34
N ILE A 347 -14.75 14.88 -31.59
CA ILE A 347 -14.74 16.26 -32.11
C ILE A 347 -16.06 16.54 -32.82
N PHE A 348 -16.82 17.55 -32.41
CA PHE A 348 -18.04 17.99 -33.10
C PHE A 348 -17.79 19.34 -33.77
N ASN A 349 -17.83 19.37 -35.11
CA ASN A 349 -17.60 20.56 -35.94
C ASN A 349 -18.86 21.04 -36.68
N SER A 350 -19.97 20.33 -36.53
CA SER A 350 -21.28 20.69 -37.07
C SER A 350 -22.36 20.09 -36.16
N ASN A 351 -23.61 20.53 -36.34
CA ASN A 351 -24.79 19.97 -35.65
C ASN A 351 -25.30 18.69 -36.34
N GLN A 352 -24.46 17.98 -37.10
CA GLN A 352 -24.81 16.68 -37.66
C GLN A 352 -24.64 15.58 -36.59
N PRO A 353 -25.56 14.60 -36.53
CA PRO A 353 -25.44 13.50 -35.58
C PRO A 353 -24.14 12.71 -35.80
N LYS A 354 -23.43 12.43 -34.70
CA LYS A 354 -22.31 11.47 -34.68
C LYS A 354 -22.69 10.24 -33.88
N GLN A 355 -22.26 9.07 -34.36
CA GLN A 355 -22.46 7.82 -33.64
C GLN A 355 -21.40 7.69 -32.55
N ILE A 356 -21.85 7.44 -31.33
CA ILE A 356 -21.02 7.08 -30.19
C ILE A 356 -21.33 5.64 -29.84
N ILE A 357 -20.30 4.79 -29.84
CA ILE A 357 -20.43 3.39 -29.51
C ILE A 357 -19.98 3.19 -28.07
N VAL A 358 -20.85 2.59 -27.27
CA VAL A 358 -20.56 2.22 -25.89
C VAL A 358 -20.35 0.71 -25.85
N LYS A 359 -19.18 0.27 -25.40
CA LYS A 359 -18.84 -1.13 -25.15
C LYS A 359 -19.23 -1.47 -23.71
N LEU A 360 -20.13 -2.42 -23.53
CA LEU A 360 -20.62 -2.88 -22.23
C LEU A 360 -20.11 -4.28 -21.93
N ARG A 361 -19.87 -4.54 -20.64
CA ARG A 361 -19.52 -5.86 -20.12
C ARG A 361 -20.26 -6.13 -18.83
N SER A 362 -20.88 -7.30 -18.71
CA SER A 362 -21.56 -7.74 -17.49
C SER A 362 -20.63 -8.60 -16.64
N PHE A 363 -20.61 -8.36 -15.33
CA PHE A 363 -19.81 -9.12 -14.35
C PHE A 363 -20.64 -10.05 -13.48
N THR A 364 -21.97 -9.91 -13.54
CA THR A 364 -22.93 -10.77 -12.87
C THR A 364 -24.15 -10.98 -13.78
N ASN A 365 -25.11 -11.78 -13.35
CA ASN A 365 -26.38 -11.88 -14.07
C ASN A 365 -27.16 -10.58 -13.87
N SER A 366 -27.43 -9.87 -14.96
CA SER A 366 -27.96 -8.51 -14.88
C SER A 366 -28.99 -8.19 -15.97
N SER A 367 -29.84 -7.22 -15.66
CA SER A 367 -30.75 -6.56 -16.59
C SER A 367 -30.83 -5.09 -16.19
N GLY A 368 -31.01 -4.22 -17.16
CA GLY A 368 -30.86 -2.79 -16.92
C GLY A 368 -30.95 -1.95 -18.18
N SER A 369 -30.41 -0.73 -18.10
CA SER A 369 -30.30 0.17 -19.23
C SER A 369 -28.98 0.94 -19.23
N ILE A 370 -28.62 1.44 -20.41
CA ILE A 370 -27.50 2.35 -20.61
C ILE A 370 -28.03 3.64 -21.22
N SER A 371 -27.48 4.76 -20.80
CA SER A 371 -27.73 6.09 -21.36
C SER A 371 -26.42 6.87 -21.45
N LEU A 372 -26.45 7.98 -22.19
CA LEU A 372 -25.35 8.94 -22.23
C LEU A 372 -25.79 10.24 -21.55
N LYS A 373 -24.88 10.85 -20.81
CA LYS A 373 -24.96 12.24 -20.38
C LYS A 373 -24.03 13.06 -21.27
N ALA A 374 -24.57 14.07 -21.92
CA ALA A 374 -23.85 14.97 -22.82
C ALA A 374 -23.99 16.43 -22.33
N PRO A 375 -23.24 17.38 -22.93
CA PRO A 375 -23.35 18.79 -22.59
C PRO A 375 -24.78 19.34 -22.71
N ALA A 376 -25.10 20.34 -21.91
CA ALA A 376 -26.44 20.92 -21.89
C ALA A 376 -26.90 21.38 -23.28
N GLY A 377 -28.13 21.02 -23.67
CA GLY A 377 -28.72 21.36 -24.97
C GLY A 377 -28.41 20.37 -26.11
N TRP A 378 -27.49 19.42 -25.91
CA TRP A 378 -27.21 18.37 -26.90
C TRP A 378 -28.31 17.30 -26.88
N LYS A 379 -28.59 16.70 -28.04
CA LYS A 379 -29.63 15.67 -28.20
C LYS A 379 -29.00 14.30 -28.37
N ILE A 380 -29.60 13.28 -27.75
CA ILE A 380 -29.11 11.89 -27.75
C ILE A 380 -30.27 10.98 -28.17
N THR A 381 -30.05 10.17 -29.20
CA THR A 381 -31.04 9.21 -29.72
C THR A 381 -30.42 7.82 -29.86
N PRO A 382 -31.02 6.75 -29.27
CA PRO A 382 -32.16 6.79 -28.36
C PRO A 382 -31.79 7.44 -27.02
N ALA A 383 -32.78 7.84 -26.21
CA ALA A 383 -32.51 8.43 -24.88
C ALA A 383 -31.84 7.41 -23.92
N ASN A 384 -32.15 6.13 -24.09
CA ASN A 384 -31.52 5.00 -23.40
C ASN A 384 -31.64 3.73 -24.26
N ALA A 385 -30.84 2.71 -23.95
CA ALA A 385 -30.96 1.37 -24.51
C ALA A 385 -31.04 0.34 -23.38
N SER A 386 -32.10 -0.48 -23.38
CA SER A 386 -32.33 -1.54 -22.40
C SER A 386 -31.59 -2.83 -22.76
N PHE A 387 -31.21 -3.60 -21.75
CA PHE A 387 -30.65 -4.95 -21.90
C PHE A 387 -31.24 -5.89 -20.84
N THR A 388 -31.45 -7.15 -21.20
CA THR A 388 -32.00 -8.18 -20.31
C THR A 388 -31.22 -9.49 -20.44
N GLY A 389 -31.24 -10.30 -19.39
CA GLY A 389 -30.69 -11.66 -19.40
C GLY A 389 -29.18 -11.76 -19.64
N LYS A 390 -28.42 -10.68 -19.38
CA LYS A 390 -26.96 -10.68 -19.53
C LYS A 390 -26.33 -11.51 -18.43
N LYS A 391 -25.39 -12.37 -18.80
CA LYS A 391 -24.63 -13.23 -17.89
C LYS A 391 -23.27 -12.64 -17.60
N SER A 392 -22.64 -13.09 -16.51
CA SER A 392 -21.24 -12.74 -16.24
C SER A 392 -20.35 -13.13 -17.41
N GLY A 393 -19.53 -12.19 -17.89
CA GLY A 393 -18.67 -12.36 -19.06
C GLY A 393 -19.28 -11.91 -20.39
N ASP A 394 -20.59 -11.65 -20.47
CA ASP A 394 -21.20 -11.15 -21.71
C ASP A 394 -20.69 -9.75 -22.05
N GLU A 395 -20.32 -9.56 -23.31
CA GLU A 395 -19.94 -8.27 -23.89
C GLU A 395 -20.90 -7.90 -25.04
N TRP A 396 -21.27 -6.63 -25.14
CA TRP A 396 -22.11 -6.11 -26.22
C TRP A 396 -21.91 -4.62 -26.42
N THR A 397 -22.47 -4.08 -27.49
CA THR A 397 -22.42 -2.65 -27.79
C THR A 397 -23.81 -2.02 -27.73
N ALA A 398 -23.85 -0.75 -27.35
CA ALA A 398 -24.99 0.13 -27.53
C ALA A 398 -24.53 1.36 -28.33
N THR A 399 -25.35 1.80 -29.28
CA THR A 399 -25.00 2.89 -30.19
C THR A 399 -25.97 4.05 -29.99
N PHE A 400 -25.41 5.25 -29.87
CA PHE A 400 -26.16 6.48 -29.67
C PHE A 400 -25.79 7.50 -30.74
N ALA A 401 -26.79 8.08 -31.41
CA ALA A 401 -26.62 9.26 -32.24
C ALA A 401 -26.65 10.50 -31.33
N VAL A 402 -25.51 11.17 -31.21
CA VAL A 402 -25.37 12.42 -30.46
C VAL A 402 -25.33 13.58 -31.44
N THR A 403 -26.27 14.51 -31.28
CA THR A 403 -26.37 15.74 -32.07
C THR A 403 -25.99 16.92 -31.21
N SER A 404 -24.92 17.61 -31.59
CA SER A 404 -24.44 18.79 -30.88
C SER A 404 -25.35 20.00 -31.09
N ALA A 405 -25.29 20.94 -30.14
CA ALA A 405 -25.90 22.26 -30.24
C ALA A 405 -24.80 23.33 -30.21
N LEU A 406 -23.94 23.34 -31.22
CA LEU A 406 -22.77 24.20 -31.27
C LEU A 406 -23.18 25.66 -31.38
N THR A 407 -22.92 26.43 -30.31
CA THR A 407 -23.09 27.89 -30.27
C THR A 407 -21.75 28.61 -30.06
N LYS A 408 -20.75 27.92 -29.51
CA LYS A 408 -19.36 28.37 -29.31
C LYS A 408 -18.43 27.16 -29.20
N THR A 409 -17.14 27.38 -29.39
CA THR A 409 -16.11 26.37 -29.11
C THR A 409 -16.01 26.13 -27.61
N GLN A 410 -16.09 24.86 -27.20
CA GLN A 410 -15.94 24.45 -25.81
C GLN A 410 -15.46 22.99 -25.73
N THR A 411 -14.84 22.65 -24.61
CA THR A 411 -14.47 21.28 -24.23
C THR A 411 -15.36 20.85 -23.06
N ASP A 412 -15.92 19.64 -23.14
CA ASP A 412 -16.82 19.10 -22.12
C ASP A 412 -16.79 17.55 -22.20
N THR A 413 -17.47 16.87 -21.29
CA THR A 413 -17.43 15.40 -21.14
C THR A 413 -18.74 14.74 -21.57
N ILE A 414 -18.62 13.66 -22.33
CA ILE A 414 -19.71 12.70 -22.54
C ILE A 414 -19.48 11.52 -21.58
N GLN A 415 -20.48 11.17 -20.80
CA GLN A 415 -20.39 10.12 -19.79
C GLN A 415 -21.42 9.01 -20.06
N ALA A 416 -20.96 7.76 -20.07
CA ALA A 416 -21.84 6.60 -20.11
C ALA A 416 -22.39 6.30 -18.69
N ILE A 417 -23.69 6.02 -18.60
CA ILE A 417 -24.39 5.79 -17.34
C ILE A 417 -25.21 4.51 -17.44
N THR A 418 -24.83 3.48 -16.67
CA THR A 418 -25.60 2.23 -16.57
C THR A 418 -26.53 2.27 -15.36
N GLN A 419 -27.74 1.72 -15.52
CA GLN A 419 -28.69 1.50 -14.44
C GLN A 419 -28.97 0.01 -14.30
N VAL A 420 -28.60 -0.57 -13.16
CA VAL A 420 -28.78 -2.00 -12.86
C VAL A 420 -29.24 -2.15 -11.42
N ASN A 421 -30.26 -2.98 -11.18
CA ASN A 421 -30.83 -3.23 -9.84
C ASN A 421 -31.21 -1.93 -9.08
N GLY A 422 -31.74 -0.93 -9.79
CA GLY A 422 -32.13 0.36 -9.21
C GLY A 422 -30.96 1.26 -8.80
N LYS A 423 -29.72 0.89 -9.12
CA LYS A 423 -28.51 1.68 -8.86
C LYS A 423 -27.90 2.18 -10.14
N THR A 424 -27.28 3.36 -10.06
CA THR A 424 -26.59 4.01 -11.18
C THR A 424 -25.09 3.83 -11.04
N TYR A 425 -24.42 3.51 -12.15
CA TYR A 425 -22.98 3.38 -12.24
C TYR A 425 -22.44 4.17 -13.45
N THR A 426 -21.21 4.65 -13.33
CA THR A 426 -20.53 5.49 -14.35
C THR A 426 -19.13 5.00 -14.68
N GLN A 427 -18.75 3.84 -14.14
CA GLN A 427 -17.41 3.29 -14.29
C GLN A 427 -17.30 2.44 -15.56
N GLY A 428 -16.21 2.65 -16.29
CA GLY A 428 -15.69 1.70 -17.27
C GLY A 428 -14.69 0.73 -16.64
N ILE A 429 -14.11 -0.13 -17.46
CA ILE A 429 -12.97 -0.96 -17.08
C ILE A 429 -11.84 -0.81 -18.09
N GLN A 430 -10.60 -0.83 -17.62
CA GLN A 430 -9.41 -0.86 -18.47
C GLN A 430 -8.65 -2.13 -18.08
N GLN A 431 -8.66 -3.13 -18.95
CA GLN A 431 -8.01 -4.43 -18.76
C GLN A 431 -6.88 -4.60 -19.77
#